data_AF-A0A8J6EC90-F1
#
_entry.id   AF-A0A8J6EC90-F1
#
_cell.length_a   1.000
_cell.length_b   1.000
_cell.length_c   1.000
_cell.angle_alpha   90.00
_cell.angle_beta   90.00
_cell.angle_gamma   90.00
#
_symmetry.space_group_name_H-M   'P 1'
#
loop_
_entity.id
_entity.type
_entity.pdbx_description
1 polymer ?
#
loop_
_entity_poly.entity_id
_entity_poly.type
_entity_poly.pdbx_seq_one_letter_code
_entity_poly.pdbx_strand_id
1 'polypeptide(L)'
;MLLEAQSTPFQITPSTMASIVKGLYTLRPEWVQLAPALFSKFIPNILPPALESELQDYAAQDQKLQQDLMQNGFNRGDQSRKRAGDELAYNGSCTSSPSYR
;
A
#
# COMPACT_ATOMS: atom_id res chain seq x y z
N MET A 1 14.70 -17.44 3.43
CA MET A 1 14.57 -16.29 4.34
C MET A 1 13.81 -15.09 3.76
N LEU A 2 14.37 -14.16 2.95
CA LEU A 2 13.59 -12.96 2.56
C LEU A 2 12.52 -13.21 1.49
N LEU A 3 12.82 -14.00 0.45
CA LEU A 3 11.82 -14.44 -0.54
C LEU A 3 10.71 -15.30 0.09
N GLU A 4 11.12 -16.20 0.98
CA GLU A 4 10.23 -17.11 1.70
C GLU A 4 9.31 -16.34 2.67
N ALA A 5 9.85 -15.39 3.44
CA ALA A 5 9.05 -14.51 4.29
C ALA A 5 8.07 -13.63 3.48
N GLN A 6 8.40 -13.27 2.23
CA GLN A 6 7.47 -12.57 1.34
C GLN A 6 6.35 -13.48 0.82
N SER A 7 6.60 -14.78 0.67
CA SER A 7 5.59 -15.76 0.23
C SER A 7 4.58 -16.12 1.33
N THR A 8 4.92 -15.84 2.59
CA THR A 8 4.08 -16.11 3.76
C THR A 8 3.89 -14.81 4.56
N PRO A 9 2.88 -14.00 4.19
CA PRO A 9 2.67 -12.71 4.85
C PRO A 9 2.52 -12.90 6.38
N PHE A 10 3.12 -11.97 7.14
CA PHE A 10 3.11 -11.88 8.61
C PHE A 10 4.00 -12.86 9.40
N GLN A 11 4.84 -13.69 8.76
CA GLN A 11 5.85 -14.46 9.51
C GLN A 11 6.85 -13.56 10.27
N ILE A 12 7.15 -12.39 9.70
CA ILE A 12 7.95 -11.34 10.34
C ILE A 12 7.07 -10.11 10.50
N THR A 13 7.13 -9.46 11.66
CA THR A 13 6.37 -8.24 11.90
C THR A 13 6.88 -7.12 10.98
N PRO A 14 5.99 -6.26 10.43
CA PRO A 14 6.39 -5.14 9.58
C PRO A 14 7.40 -4.20 10.25
N SER A 15 7.31 -4.03 11.57
CA SER A 15 8.24 -3.19 12.35
C SER A 15 9.65 -3.77 12.36
N THR A 16 9.81 -5.07 12.57
CA THR A 16 11.13 -5.73 12.51
C THR A 16 11.74 -5.61 11.13
N MET A 17 10.97 -5.86 10.06
CA MET A 17 11.44 -5.68 8.69
C MET A 17 11.87 -4.23 8.42
N ALA A 18 11.07 -3.25 8.84
CA ALA A 18 11.40 -1.83 8.68
C ALA A 18 12.70 -1.45 9.41
N SER A 19 12.89 -1.92 10.65
CA SER A 19 14.13 -1.67 11.41
C SER A 19 15.35 -2.29 10.74
N ILE A 20 15.23 -3.50 10.21
CA ILE A 20 16.32 -4.17 9.48
C ILE A 20 16.68 -3.36 8.23
N VAL A 21 15.69 -3.01 7.39
CA VAL A 21 15.93 -2.29 6.13
C VAL A 21 16.50 -0.90 6.38
N LYS A 22 16.01 -0.17 7.40
CA LYS A 22 16.58 1.11 7.83
C LYS A 22 18.01 0.97 8.34
N GLY A 23 18.30 -0.08 9.11
CA GLY A 23 19.65 -0.39 9.58
C GLY A 23 20.63 -0.65 8.43
N LEU A 24 20.22 -1.44 7.44
CA LEU A 24 21.02 -1.70 6.23
C LEU A 24 21.31 -0.40 5.46
N TYR A 25 20.31 0.48 5.33
CA TYR A 25 20.47 1.77 4.67
C TYR A 25 21.46 2.68 5.42
N THR A 26 21.37 2.75 6.74
CA THR A 26 22.31 3.53 7.57
C THR A 26 23.75 3.03 7.44
N LEU A 27 23.95 1.73 7.30
CA LEU A 27 25.29 1.17 7.12
C LEU A 27 25.87 1.54 5.76
N ARG A 28 25.12 1.33 4.67
CA ARG A 28 25.58 1.47 3.28
C ARG A 28 24.43 1.92 2.36
N PRO A 29 24.26 3.24 2.14
CA PRO A 29 23.19 3.77 1.28
C PRO A 29 23.25 3.28 -0.18
N GLU A 30 24.45 3.01 -0.71
CA GLU A 30 24.66 2.54 -2.08
C GLU A 30 23.95 1.21 -2.40
N TRP A 31 23.60 0.42 -1.37
CA TRP A 31 22.82 -0.81 -1.57
C TRP A 31 21.42 -0.57 -2.12
N VAL A 32 20.89 0.66 -2.02
CA VAL A 32 19.63 1.03 -2.67
C VAL A 32 19.71 0.82 -4.19
N GLN A 33 20.87 1.07 -4.82
CA GLN A 33 21.02 0.87 -6.27
C GLN A 33 20.99 -0.61 -6.66
N LEU A 34 21.45 -1.51 -5.77
CA LEU A 34 21.46 -2.95 -6.01
C LEU A 34 20.07 -3.58 -5.86
N ALA A 35 19.22 -3.03 -4.98
CA ALA A 35 17.90 -3.59 -4.68
C ALA A 35 16.84 -2.50 -4.40
N PRO A 36 16.54 -1.60 -5.35
CA PRO A 36 15.69 -0.43 -5.11
C PRO A 36 14.29 -0.80 -4.61
N ALA A 37 13.71 -1.88 -5.16
CA ALA A 37 12.39 -2.38 -4.79
C ALA A 37 12.30 -2.93 -3.35
N LEU A 38 13.42 -3.29 -2.72
CA LEU A 38 13.44 -3.73 -1.32
C LEU A 38 13.35 -2.51 -0.39
N PHE A 39 14.23 -1.53 -0.61
CA PHE A 39 14.32 -0.37 0.27
C PHE A 39 13.11 0.56 0.13
N SER A 40 12.54 0.70 -1.07
CA SER A 40 11.44 1.65 -1.34
C SER A 40 10.14 1.28 -0.63
N LYS A 41 10.00 0.02 -0.21
CA LYS A 41 8.88 -0.45 0.61
C LYS A 41 8.90 0.07 2.06
N PHE A 42 10.06 0.49 2.55
CA PHE A 42 10.25 0.82 3.98
C PHE A 42 10.86 2.21 4.23
N ILE A 43 11.47 2.82 3.22
CA ILE A 43 12.09 4.14 3.32
C ILE A 43 11.47 5.04 2.24
N PRO A 44 10.77 6.12 2.62
CA PRO A 44 10.18 7.04 1.66
C PRO A 44 11.26 7.85 0.93
N ASN A 45 10.96 8.29 -0.29
CA ASN A 45 11.77 9.23 -1.06
C ASN A 45 13.22 8.78 -1.36
N ILE A 46 13.47 7.47 -1.40
CA ILE A 46 14.80 6.94 -1.78
C ILE A 46 14.98 6.75 -3.28
N LEU A 47 13.87 6.68 -4.02
CA LEU A 47 13.90 6.57 -5.47
C LEU A 47 13.84 7.98 -6.06
N PRO A 48 14.43 8.19 -7.24
CA PRO A 48 14.26 9.44 -7.97
C PRO A 48 12.77 9.77 -8.15
N PRO A 49 12.39 11.06 -8.15
CA PRO A 49 11.06 11.48 -8.54
C PRO A 49 10.75 10.98 -9.95
N ALA A 50 9.50 10.58 -10.17
CA ALA A 50 9.01 10.23 -11.51
C ALA A 50 9.14 11.42 -12.47
N LEU A 51 9.56 11.15 -13.70
CA LEU A 51 9.58 12.10 -14.80
C LEU A 51 8.27 12.05 -15.58
N GLU A 52 7.91 13.15 -16.25
CA GLU A 52 6.68 13.23 -17.06
C GLU A 52 6.69 12.19 -18.21
N SER A 53 7.86 11.93 -18.79
CA SER A 53 8.03 10.91 -19.82
C SER A 53 7.68 9.49 -19.37
N GLU A 54 7.73 9.21 -18.06
CA GLU A 54 7.45 7.89 -17.49
C GLU A 54 5.95 7.67 -17.22
N LEU A 55 5.11 8.72 -17.31
CA LEU A 55 3.68 8.64 -16.99
C LEU A 55 2.93 7.64 -17.88
N GLN A 56 3.30 7.54 -19.16
CA GLN A 56 2.70 6.58 -20.09
C GLN A 56 3.05 5.13 -19.71
N ASP A 57 4.29 4.89 -19.27
CA ASP A 57 4.73 3.57 -18.81
C ASP A 57 3.98 3.15 -17.54
N TYR A 58 3.78 4.07 -16.60
CA TYR A 58 2.96 3.80 -15.41
C TYR A 58 1.51 3.51 -15.75
N ALA A 59 0.92 4.26 -16.70
CA ALA A 59 -0.43 3.99 -17.17
C ALA A 59 -0.56 2.58 -17.77
N ALA A 60 0.42 2.15 -18.59
CA ALA A 60 0.46 0.82 -19.17
C ALA A 60 0.63 -0.29 -18.10
N GLN A 61 1.50 -0.07 -17.12
CA GLN A 61 1.70 -1.00 -16.00
C GLN A 61 0.43 -1.15 -15.16
N ASP A 62 -0.26 -0.05 -14.87
CA ASP A 62 -1.51 -0.06 -14.09
C ASP A 62 -2.63 -0.75 -14.86
N GLN A 63 -2.76 -0.50 -16.17
CA GLN A 63 -3.71 -1.22 -17.02
C GLN A 63 -3.48 -2.73 -17.00
N LYS A 64 -2.22 -3.17 -17.08
CA LYS A 64 -1.85 -4.59 -16.98
C LYS A 64 -2.27 -5.17 -15.62
N LEU A 65 -1.91 -4.50 -14.52
CA LEU A 65 -2.28 -4.94 -13.17
C LEU A 65 -3.79 -5.05 -13.01
N GLN A 66 -4.55 -4.08 -13.52
CA GLN A 66 -6.01 -4.11 -13.49
C GLN A 66 -6.58 -5.31 -14.26
N GLN A 67 -6.02 -5.66 -15.42
CA GLN A 67 -6.41 -6.83 -16.18
C GLN A 67 -6.10 -8.13 -15.42
N ASP A 68 -4.91 -8.25 -14.84
CA ASP A 68 -4.49 -9.42 -14.07
C ASP A 68 -5.41 -9.64 -12.86
N LEU A 69 -5.77 -8.56 -12.16
CA LEU A 69 -6.72 -8.61 -11.03
C LEU A 69 -8.10 -9.09 -11.46
N MET A 70 -8.63 -8.58 -12.58
CA MET A 70 -9.93 -9.02 -13.11
C MET A 70 -9.93 -10.52 -13.47
N GLN A 71 -8.84 -11.01 -14.08
CA GLN A 71 -8.69 -12.43 -14.42
C GLN A 71 -8.64 -13.32 -13.16
N ASN A 72 -8.11 -12.79 -12.05
CA ASN A 72 -8.06 -13.47 -10.76
C ASN A 72 -9.35 -13.29 -9.91
N GLY A 73 -10.44 -12.80 -10.52
CA GLY A 73 -11.74 -12.66 -9.87
C GLY A 73 -11.93 -11.38 -9.06
N PHE A 74 -10.97 -10.45 -9.06
CA PHE A 74 -11.10 -9.13 -8.45
C PHE A 74 -11.81 -8.15 -9.40
N ASN A 75 -13.06 -8.47 -9.74
CA ASN A 75 -13.88 -7.64 -10.62
C ASN A 75 -14.24 -6.30 -9.97
N ARG A 76 -14.34 -5.26 -10.79
CA ARG A 76 -14.94 -3.98 -10.38
C ARG A 76 -16.41 -4.25 -10.10
N GLY A 77 -16.79 -4.34 -8.82
CA GLY A 77 -18.20 -4.47 -8.41
C GLY A 77 -19.05 -3.30 -8.91
N ASP A 78 -20.34 -3.32 -8.56
CA ASP A 78 -21.31 -2.29 -9.00
C ASP A 78 -20.82 -0.85 -8.71
N GLN A 79 -20.44 -0.14 -9.78
CA GLN A 79 -20.00 1.25 -9.74
C GLN A 79 -21.18 2.25 -9.77
N SER A 80 -22.42 1.76 -9.89
CA SER A 80 -23.62 2.61 -9.92
C SER A 80 -23.90 3.24 -8.55
N ARG A 81 -23.37 2.62 -7.48
CA ARG A 81 -23.41 3.17 -6.13
C ARG A 81 -22.24 4.12 -5.96
N LYS A 82 -22.52 5.39 -5.63
CA LYS A 82 -21.51 6.31 -5.12
C LYS A 82 -20.79 5.64 -3.95
N ARG A 83 -19.45 5.77 -3.87
CA ARG A 83 -18.67 5.28 -2.73
C ARG A 83 -19.32 5.79 -1.45
N ALA A 84 -19.70 4.90 -0.54
CA ALA A 84 -20.17 5.27 0.79
C ALA A 84 -18.96 5.80 1.59
N GLY A 85 -18.57 7.04 1.31
CA GLY A 85 -17.37 7.67 1.88
C GLY A 85 -17.59 9.07 2.44
N ASP A 86 -18.69 9.75 2.07
CA ASP A 86 -18.91 11.15 2.47
C ASP A 86 -19.97 11.35 3.57
N GLU A 87 -20.59 10.28 4.10
CA GLU A 87 -21.70 10.42 5.08
C GLU A 87 -21.32 10.15 6.55
N LEU A 88 -20.05 9.84 6.87
CA LEU A 88 -19.64 9.59 8.26
C LEU A 88 -19.02 10.80 8.99
N ALA A 89 -19.02 11.99 8.39
CA ALA A 89 -18.46 13.19 9.01
C ALA A 89 -19.48 14.13 9.68
N TYR A 90 -20.78 13.81 9.68
CA TYR A 90 -21.77 14.65 10.35
C TYR A 90 -22.94 13.82 10.88
N ASN A 91 -22.74 13.14 12.01
CA ASN A 91 -23.87 12.90 12.90
C ASN A 91 -23.44 13.19 14.34
N GLY A 92 -23.34 14.49 14.64
CA GLY A 92 -23.50 14.94 16.01
C GLY A 92 -24.95 14.68 16.42
N SER A 93 -25.15 13.69 17.28
CA SER A 93 -26.32 13.67 18.17
C SER A 93 -26.04 12.72 19.34
N CYS A 94 -26.01 13.36 20.51
CA CYS A 94 -25.98 12.80 21.85
C CYS A 94 -26.86 11.56 22.03
N THR A 95 -26.28 10.51 22.60
CA THR A 95 -27.02 9.36 23.13
C THR A 95 -27.79 9.78 24.39
N SER A 96 -29.11 9.90 24.31
CA SER A 96 -30.00 9.90 25.48
C SER A 96 -30.60 8.51 25.66
N SER A 97 -30.26 7.88 26.78
CA SER A 97 -30.82 6.61 27.25
C SER A 97 -32.31 6.75 27.58
N PRO A 98 -33.10 5.66 27.48
CA PRO A 98 -34.29 5.51 28.30
C PRO A 98 -34.05 4.41 29.36
N SER A 99 -33.92 4.83 30.62
CA SER A 99 -34.28 4.00 31.77
C SER A 99 -35.64 4.46 32.28
N TYR A 100 -36.53 3.48 32.47
CA TYR A 100 -37.38 3.22 33.63
C TYR A 100 -38.81 2.80 33.26
N ARG A 101 -39.12 1.60 33.75
CA ARG A 101 -40.40 1.00 34.21
C ARG A 101 -41.65 1.17 33.35
#